data_AF-A0A556MID4-F1
#
_entry.id   AF-A0A556MID4-F1
#
_cell.length_a   1.000
_cell.length_b   1.000
_cell.length_c   1.000
_cell.angle_alpha   90.00
_cell.angle_beta   90.00
_cell.angle_gamma   90.00
#
_symmetry.space_group_name_H-M   'P 1'
#
loop_
_entity.id
_entity.type
_entity.pdbx_description
1 polymer ?
#
loop_
_entity_poly.entity_id
_entity_poly.type
_entity_poly.pdbx_seq_one_letter_code
_entity_poly.pdbx_strand_id
1 'polypeptide(L)'
;MKINEYEAGMLDTVLEAFGNNDKLSREQLLKIFDGDEPLAHAIVTLLLDAQLVNALEYTKEDELPGLIIREPKAILLIKNGGFTAKYMVSESTNNAQADLSKLQQENLLHQNEKMTYEKILGIMEEMIRSLELKNKRFELIKSILWLLGLVNVGLVIWIIKLIIK
;
A
#
# COMPACT_ATOMS: atom_id res chain seq x y z
N MET A 1 -15.90 -3.55 15.98
CA MET A 1 -17.22 -3.36 15.36
C MET A 1 -17.03 -2.51 14.11
N LYS A 2 -17.43 -2.98 12.93
CA LYS A 2 -17.36 -2.17 11.70
C LYS A 2 -18.67 -1.38 11.62
N ILE A 3 -18.64 -0.15 12.11
CA ILE A 3 -19.76 0.79 12.02
C ILE A 3 -19.66 1.46 10.65
N ASN A 4 -20.75 1.53 9.90
CA ASN A 4 -20.78 2.23 8.61
C ASN A 4 -21.00 3.75 8.81
N GLU A 5 -20.77 4.56 7.78
CA GLU A 5 -20.90 6.03 7.87
C GLU A 5 -22.31 6.47 8.33
N TYR A 6 -23.35 5.78 7.86
CA TYR A 6 -24.74 6.06 8.22
C TYR A 6 -25.03 5.75 9.70
N GLU A 7 -24.59 4.59 10.20
CA GLU A 7 -24.69 4.18 11.59
C GLU A 7 -23.89 5.12 12.50
N ALA A 8 -22.70 5.57 12.07
CA ALA A 8 -21.91 6.54 12.82
C ALA A 8 -22.66 7.88 12.97
N GLY A 9 -23.28 8.36 11.88
CA GLY A 9 -24.13 9.55 11.91
C GLY A 9 -25.37 9.39 12.80
N MET A 10 -26.02 8.23 12.78
CA MET A 10 -27.18 7.94 13.64
C MET A 10 -26.78 7.86 15.11
N LEU A 11 -25.64 7.23 15.43
CA LEU A 11 -25.09 7.20 16.79
C LEU A 11 -24.78 8.61 17.30
N ASP A 12 -24.18 9.45 16.46
CA ASP A 12 -23.88 10.84 16.80
C ASP A 12 -25.18 11.65 17.01
N THR A 13 -26.20 11.42 16.18
CA THR A 13 -27.52 12.08 16.30
C THR A 13 -28.18 11.75 17.65
N VAL A 14 -28.14 10.48 18.08
CA VAL A 14 -28.68 10.08 19.39
C VAL A 14 -27.85 10.69 20.53
N LEU A 15 -26.52 10.70 20.40
CA LEU A 15 -25.63 11.28 21.40
C LEU A 15 -25.79 12.80 21.53
N GLU A 16 -26.07 13.49 20.43
CA GLU A 16 -26.37 14.92 20.39
C GLU A 16 -27.78 15.23 20.92
N ALA A 17 -28.75 14.34 20.72
CA ALA A 17 -30.12 14.52 21.22
C ALA A 17 -30.21 14.57 22.76
N PHE A 18 -29.21 14.06 23.46
CA PHE A 18 -29.05 14.31 24.90
C PHE A 18 -28.82 15.80 25.18
N GLY A 19 -28.03 16.50 24.35
CA GLY A 19 -27.72 17.92 24.53
C GLY A 19 -27.22 18.23 25.95
N ASN A 20 -27.97 19.07 26.65
CA ASN A 20 -27.73 19.43 28.07
C ASN A 20 -28.39 18.49 29.08
N ASN A 21 -29.24 17.57 28.61
CA ASN A 21 -29.88 16.56 29.46
C ASN A 21 -29.02 15.30 29.48
N ASP A 22 -28.91 14.68 30.66
CA ASP A 22 -28.18 13.41 30.78
C ASP A 22 -29.06 12.19 30.54
N LYS A 23 -30.34 12.40 30.18
CA LYS A 23 -31.34 11.35 30.05
C LYS A 23 -32.19 11.55 28.79
N LEU A 24 -32.52 10.45 28.13
CA LEU A 24 -33.45 10.39 27.00
C LEU A 24 -34.51 9.33 27.31
N SER A 25 -35.79 9.68 27.12
CA SER A 25 -36.90 8.73 27.24
C SER A 25 -37.16 7.98 25.93
N ARG A 26 -37.84 6.83 26.01
CA ARG A 26 -38.27 6.05 24.84
C ARG A 26 -39.02 6.89 23.80
N GLU A 27 -39.91 7.78 24.23
CA GLU A 27 -40.68 8.66 23.33
C GLU A 27 -39.77 9.62 22.55
N GLN A 28 -38.69 10.11 23.18
CA GLN A 28 -37.72 10.98 22.53
C GLN A 28 -36.85 10.20 21.55
N LEU A 29 -36.45 8.97 21.90
CA LEU A 29 -35.74 8.07 20.99
C LEU A 29 -36.59 7.75 19.76
N LEU A 30 -37.84 7.33 19.95
CA LEU A 30 -38.75 7.03 18.83
C LEU A 30 -38.98 8.25 17.94
N LYS A 31 -38.97 9.48 18.47
CA LYS A 31 -39.05 10.70 17.66
C LYS A 31 -37.81 10.94 16.81
N ILE A 32 -36.62 10.56 17.26
CA ILE A 32 -35.37 10.70 16.48
C ILE A 32 -35.38 9.74 15.28
N PHE A 33 -35.99 8.57 15.46
CA PHE A 33 -36.05 7.52 14.45
C PHE A 33 -37.39 7.47 13.68
N ASP A 34 -38.20 8.54 13.73
CA ASP A 34 -39.52 8.61 13.06
C ASP A 34 -40.46 7.41 13.34
N GLY A 35 -40.34 6.81 14.53
CA GLY A 35 -41.11 5.64 14.95
C GLY A 35 -40.53 4.28 14.55
N ASP A 36 -39.34 4.23 13.94
CA ASP A 36 -38.63 2.98 13.63
C ASP A 36 -37.98 2.37 14.89
N GLU A 37 -38.78 1.57 15.60
CA GLU A 37 -38.37 0.89 16.83
C GLU A 37 -37.21 -0.12 16.64
N PRO A 38 -37.20 -0.98 15.60
CA PRO A 38 -36.08 -1.88 15.34
C PRO A 38 -34.75 -1.14 15.11
N LEU A 39 -34.76 -0.05 14.33
CA LEU A 39 -33.56 0.74 14.08
C LEU A 39 -33.08 1.44 15.36
N ALA A 40 -34.00 2.04 16.11
CA ALA A 40 -33.69 2.67 17.39
C ALA A 40 -33.08 1.65 18.38
N HIS A 41 -33.64 0.44 18.46
CA HIS A 41 -33.13 -0.62 19.31
C HIS A 41 -31.70 -1.03 18.92
N ALA A 42 -31.45 -1.21 17.62
CA ALA A 42 -30.11 -1.54 17.12
C ALA A 42 -29.09 -0.46 17.52
N ILE A 43 -29.39 0.82 17.27
CA ILE A 43 -28.49 1.93 17.60
C ILE A 43 -28.27 2.08 19.12
N VAL A 44 -29.32 1.92 19.94
CA VAL A 44 -29.19 1.97 21.40
C VAL A 44 -28.35 0.81 21.92
N THR A 45 -28.50 -0.39 21.37
CA THR A 45 -27.68 -1.56 21.71
C THR A 45 -26.21 -1.32 21.39
N LEU A 46 -25.90 -0.70 20.25
CA LEU A 46 -24.52 -0.30 19.92
C LEU A 46 -23.93 0.68 20.95
N LEU A 47 -24.73 1.65 21.42
CA LEU A 47 -24.29 2.60 22.44
C LEU A 47 -24.07 1.94 23.80
N LEU A 48 -24.88 0.93 24.15
CA LEU A 48 -24.74 0.13 25.36
C LEU A 48 -23.47 -0.73 25.32
N ASP A 49 -23.25 -1.44 24.21
CA ASP A 49 -22.05 -2.25 23.98
C ASP A 49 -20.78 -1.39 24.01
N ALA A 50 -20.86 -0.18 23.47
CA ALA A 50 -19.79 0.81 23.52
C ALA A 50 -19.62 1.48 24.90
N GLN A 51 -20.47 1.16 25.88
CA GLN A 51 -20.51 1.73 27.23
C GLN A 51 -20.61 3.27 27.23
N LEU A 52 -21.35 3.83 26.26
CA LEU A 52 -21.56 5.26 26.11
C LEU A 52 -22.88 5.72 26.70
N VAL A 53 -23.83 4.80 26.80
CA VAL A 53 -25.10 5.01 27.49
C VAL A 53 -25.36 3.85 28.43
N ASN A 54 -26.22 4.09 29.41
CA ASN A 54 -26.70 3.09 30.34
C ASN A 54 -28.22 3.04 30.25
N ALA A 55 -28.79 1.84 30.18
CA ALA A 55 -30.22 1.67 30.01
C ALA A 55 -30.89 1.38 31.37
N LEU A 56 -32.01 2.05 31.61
CA LEU A 56 -32.87 1.86 32.75
C LEU A 56 -34.27 1.46 32.26
N GLU A 57 -34.97 0.68 33.09
CA GLU A 57 -36.33 0.21 32.83
C GLU A 57 -36.46 -0.64 31.56
N TYR A 58 -36.00 -1.89 31.62
CA TYR A 58 -36.37 -2.90 30.63
C TYR A 58 -37.69 -3.56 31.02
N THR A 59 -38.72 -3.36 30.22
CA THR A 59 -39.95 -4.14 30.27
C THR A 59 -39.77 -5.42 29.43
N LYS A 60 -40.32 -6.55 29.88
CA LYS A 60 -40.28 -7.81 29.08
C LYS A 60 -41.04 -7.72 27.75
N GLU A 61 -41.88 -6.70 27.59
CA GLU A 61 -42.77 -6.51 26.44
C GLU A 61 -42.20 -5.55 25.39
N ASP A 62 -41.13 -4.80 25.72
CA ASP A 62 -40.58 -3.75 24.87
C ASP A 62 -39.10 -4.04 24.54
N GLU A 63 -38.72 -3.86 23.27
CA GLU A 63 -37.33 -4.02 22.84
C GLU A 63 -36.47 -2.80 23.22
N LEU A 64 -37.07 -1.61 23.29
CA LEU A 64 -36.41 -0.38 23.71
C LEU A 64 -36.47 -0.17 25.23
N PRO A 65 -35.36 0.22 25.88
CA PRO A 65 -35.39 0.63 27.28
C PRO A 65 -36.25 1.88 27.47
N GLY A 66 -36.97 1.96 28.60
CA GLY A 66 -37.82 3.10 28.93
C GLY A 66 -37.05 4.41 29.06
N LEU A 67 -35.80 4.32 29.54
CA LEU A 67 -34.92 5.46 29.74
C LEU A 67 -33.46 5.08 29.47
N ILE A 68 -32.73 5.95 28.77
CA ILE A 68 -31.28 5.84 28.64
C ILE A 68 -30.60 7.04 29.31
N ILE A 69 -29.47 6.78 29.96
CA ILE A 69 -28.63 7.78 30.62
C ILE A 69 -27.30 7.86 29.88
N ARG A 70 -26.83 9.07 29.60
CA ARG A 70 -25.53 9.30 28.97
C ARG A 70 -24.40 9.13 29.98
N GLU A 71 -23.40 8.33 29.62
CA GLU A 71 -22.18 8.17 30.42
C GLU A 71 -21.17 9.30 30.11
N PRO A 72 -20.31 9.68 31.06
CA PRO A 72 -19.27 10.71 30.83
C PRO A 72 -18.34 10.39 29.64
N LYS A 73 -18.14 9.11 29.34
CA LYS A 73 -17.35 8.65 28.18
C LYS A 73 -17.95 9.12 26.85
N ALA A 74 -19.28 9.23 26.75
CA ALA A 74 -19.94 9.73 25.55
C ALA A 74 -19.67 11.22 25.32
N ILE A 75 -19.63 12.02 26.40
CA ILE A 75 -19.32 13.46 26.30
C ILE A 75 -17.90 13.66 25.76
N LEU A 76 -16.95 12.87 26.25
CA LEU A 76 -15.58 12.87 25.73
C LEU A 76 -15.51 12.44 24.26
N LEU A 77 -16.36 11.51 23.83
CA LEU A 77 -16.41 11.05 22.45
C LEU A 77 -16.97 12.13 21.51
N ILE A 78 -18.07 12.77 21.87
CA ILE A 78 -18.66 13.89 21.13
C ILE A 78 -17.65 15.04 21.00
N LYS A 79 -16.95 15.39 22.08
CA LYS A 79 -15.93 16.46 22.08
C LYS A 79 -14.77 16.16 21.11
N ASN A 80 -14.50 14.89 20.85
CA ASN A 80 -13.47 14.45 19.90
C ASN A 80 -14.00 14.22 18.47
N GLY A 81 -15.19 14.73 18.15
CA GLY A 81 -15.79 14.65 16.81
C GLY A 81 -16.67 13.41 16.56
N GLY A 82 -17.08 12.71 17.63
CA GLY A 82 -18.08 11.64 17.53
C GLY A 82 -17.56 10.34 16.93
N PHE A 83 -18.50 9.48 16.53
CA PHE A 83 -18.24 8.26 15.77
C PHE A 83 -17.83 8.55 14.33
N THR A 84 -18.36 9.63 13.75
CA THR A 84 -18.04 10.06 12.38
C THR A 84 -16.56 10.39 12.22
N ALA A 85 -15.96 11.15 13.15
CA ALA A 85 -14.52 11.45 13.10
C ALA A 85 -13.66 10.20 13.25
N LYS A 86 -14.06 9.26 14.13
CA LYS A 86 -13.35 7.98 14.29
C LYS A 86 -13.41 7.13 13.04
N TYR A 87 -14.57 7.11 12.36
CA TYR A 87 -14.75 6.40 11.11
C TYR A 87 -13.81 6.96 10.02
N MET A 88 -13.81 8.28 9.81
CA MET A 88 -12.93 8.94 8.82
C MET A 88 -11.45 8.67 9.07
N VAL A 89 -11.00 8.71 10.33
CA VAL A 89 -9.61 8.36 10.69
C VAL A 89 -9.32 6.90 10.38
N SER A 90 -10.24 5.97 10.67
CA SER A 90 -10.05 4.55 10.38
C SER A 90 -10.02 4.25 8.88
N GLU A 91 -10.86 4.91 8.08
CA GLU A 91 -10.93 4.74 6.64
C GLU A 91 -9.66 5.29 5.97
N SER A 92 -9.25 6.50 6.34
CA SER A 92 -8.01 7.11 5.84
C SER A 92 -6.77 6.28 6.20
N THR A 93 -6.71 5.72 7.42
CA THR A 93 -5.60 4.85 7.83
C THR A 93 -5.57 3.53 7.04
N ASN A 94 -6.73 2.91 6.81
CA ASN A 94 -6.83 1.68 6.03
C ASN A 94 -6.44 1.90 4.55
N ASN A 95 -6.85 3.02 3.96
CA ASN A 95 -6.47 3.39 2.60
C ASN A 95 -4.97 3.66 2.49
N ALA A 96 -4.37 4.37 3.46
CA ALA A 96 -2.94 4.60 3.51
C ALA A 96 -2.14 3.29 3.67
N GLN A 97 -2.63 2.33 4.46
CA GLN A 97 -2.00 1.02 4.61
C GLN A 97 -2.04 0.21 3.31
N ALA A 98 -3.16 0.27 2.57
CA ALA A 98 -3.31 -0.39 1.28
C ALA A 98 -2.34 0.20 0.24
N ASP A 99 -2.20 1.52 0.18
CA ASP A 99 -1.26 2.18 -0.73
C ASP A 99 0.21 1.91 -0.37
N LEU A 100 0.57 1.87 0.91
CA LEU A 100 1.92 1.48 1.34
C LEU A 100 2.26 0.04 0.92
N SER A 101 1.31 -0.89 1.02
CA SER A 101 1.53 -2.27 0.60
C SER A 101 1.78 -2.40 -0.91
N LYS A 102 1.06 -1.62 -1.73
CA LYS A 102 1.28 -1.55 -3.18
C LYS A 102 2.64 -0.95 -3.51
N LEU A 103 3.01 0.15 -2.87
CA LEU A 103 4.31 0.80 -3.07
C LEU A 103 5.49 -0.12 -2.68
N GLN A 104 5.33 -0.93 -1.63
CA GLN A 104 6.32 -1.93 -1.26
C GLN A 104 6.43 -3.04 -2.31
N GLN A 105 5.30 -3.52 -2.83
CA GLN A 105 5.27 -4.52 -3.88
C GLN A 105 5.92 -4.01 -5.18
N GLU A 106 5.61 -2.79 -5.61
CA GLU A 106 6.22 -2.15 -6.78
C GLU A 106 7.74 -1.96 -6.62
N ASN A 107 8.20 -1.52 -5.44
CA ASN A 107 9.63 -1.41 -5.18
C ASN A 107 10.37 -2.76 -5.28
N LEU A 108 9.76 -3.84 -4.76
CA LEU A 108 10.34 -5.18 -4.86
C LEU A 108 10.42 -5.65 -6.33
N LEU A 109 9.40 -5.36 -7.13
CA LEU A 109 9.42 -5.66 -8.57
C LEU A 109 10.54 -4.89 -9.28
N HIS A 110 10.64 -3.58 -9.05
CA HIS A 110 11.69 -2.76 -9.64
C HIS A 110 13.10 -3.20 -9.22
N GLN A 111 13.27 -3.62 -7.96
CA GLN A 111 14.54 -4.14 -7.48
C GLN A 111 14.95 -5.46 -8.18
N ASN A 112 13.99 -6.34 -8.43
CA ASN A 112 14.22 -7.58 -9.16
C ASN A 112 14.55 -7.32 -10.64
N GLU A 113 13.83 -6.38 -11.28
CA GLU A 113 14.14 -5.96 -12.64
C GLU A 113 15.55 -5.37 -12.74
N LYS A 114 15.91 -4.47 -11.82
CA LYS A 114 17.25 -3.90 -11.75
C LYS A 114 18.33 -4.97 -11.63
N MET A 115 18.15 -5.95 -10.73
CA MET A 115 19.09 -7.06 -10.58
C MET A 115 19.22 -7.89 -11.87
N THR A 116 18.12 -8.04 -12.61
CA THR A 116 18.11 -8.77 -13.89
C THR A 116 18.89 -7.99 -14.95
N TYR A 117 18.67 -6.68 -15.05
CA TYR A 117 19.42 -5.81 -15.96
C TYR A 117 20.91 -5.78 -15.62
N GLU A 118 21.28 -5.68 -14.35
CA GLU A 118 22.69 -5.71 -13.93
C GLU A 118 23.38 -7.02 -14.31
N LYS A 119 22.69 -8.17 -14.16
CA LYS A 119 23.21 -9.47 -14.62
C LYS A 119 23.40 -9.51 -16.14
N ILE A 120 22.41 -9.03 -16.91
CA ILE A 120 22.49 -8.99 -18.37
C ILE A 120 23.65 -8.09 -18.82
N LEU A 121 23.82 -6.93 -18.19
CA LEU A 121 24.93 -6.01 -18.46
C LEU A 121 26.28 -6.67 -18.21
N GLY A 122 26.45 -7.39 -17.09
CA GLY A 122 27.68 -8.13 -16.80
C GLY A 122 27.97 -9.21 -17.86
N ILE A 123 26.96 -9.98 -18.28
CA ILE A 123 27.12 -10.99 -19.33
C ILE A 123 27.49 -10.32 -20.68
N MET A 124 26.86 -9.19 -21.01
CA MET A 124 27.19 -8.44 -22.24
C MET A 124 28.61 -7.90 -22.21
N GLU A 125 29.08 -7.38 -21.08
CA GLU A 125 30.44 -6.88 -20.91
C GLU A 125 31.48 -8.00 -21.07
N GLU A 126 31.22 -9.18 -20.49
CA GLU A 126 32.06 -10.37 -20.69
C GLU A 126 32.10 -10.81 -22.16
N MET A 127 30.95 -10.79 -22.84
CA MET A 127 30.88 -11.10 -24.27
C MET A 127 31.71 -10.11 -25.10
N ILE A 128 31.58 -8.81 -24.84
CA ILE A 128 32.37 -7.76 -25.51
C ILE A 128 33.86 -7.99 -25.29
N ARG A 129 34.28 -8.21 -24.04
CA ARG A 129 35.69 -8.48 -23.70
C ARG A 129 36.23 -9.72 -24.42
N SER A 130 35.41 -10.76 -24.53
CA SER A 130 35.80 -11.99 -25.25
C SER A 130 35.98 -11.75 -26.76
N LEU A 131 35.12 -10.91 -27.36
CA LEU A 131 35.18 -10.54 -28.77
C LEU A 131 36.39 -9.63 -29.04
N GLU A 132 36.67 -8.67 -28.16
CA GLU A 132 37.87 -7.85 -28.26
C GLU A 132 39.15 -8.67 -28.20
N LEU A 133 39.22 -9.66 -27.30
CA LEU A 133 40.36 -10.57 -27.21
C LEU A 133 40.53 -11.40 -28.48
N LYS A 134 39.43 -11.92 -29.04
CA LYS A 134 39.46 -12.63 -30.33
C LYS A 134 39.95 -11.69 -31.44
N ASN A 135 39.43 -10.48 -31.52
CA ASN A 135 39.81 -9.51 -32.54
C ASN A 135 41.30 -9.14 -32.45
N LYS A 136 41.81 -8.90 -31.22
CA LYS A 136 43.25 -8.66 -30.98
C LYS A 136 44.10 -9.84 -31.44
N ARG A 137 43.68 -11.08 -31.19
CA ARG A 137 44.39 -12.28 -31.68
C ARG A 137 44.41 -12.35 -33.20
N PHE A 138 43.29 -12.04 -33.86
CA PHE A 138 43.23 -11.99 -35.32
C PHE A 138 44.17 -10.92 -35.90
N GLU A 139 44.20 -9.72 -35.32
CA GLU A 139 45.11 -8.65 -35.74
C GLU A 139 46.59 -9.06 -35.57
N LEU A 140 46.94 -9.72 -34.48
CA LEU A 140 48.30 -10.24 -34.28
C LEU A 140 48.68 -11.30 -35.33
N ILE A 141 47.79 -12.25 -35.62
CA ILE A 141 48.02 -13.27 -36.65
C ILE A 141 48.21 -12.62 -38.02
N LYS A 142 47.36 -11.63 -38.35
CA LYS A 142 47.45 -10.88 -39.61
C LYS A 142 48.78 -10.12 -39.72
N SER A 143 49.21 -9.47 -38.65
CA SER A 143 50.50 -8.77 -38.59
C SER A 143 51.70 -9.72 -38.79
N ILE A 144 51.69 -10.88 -38.14
CA ILE A 144 52.73 -11.91 -38.32
C ILE A 144 52.74 -12.41 -39.77
N LEU A 145 51.57 -12.65 -40.37
CA LEU A 145 51.46 -13.08 -41.76
C LEU A 145 52.06 -12.04 -42.73
N TRP A 146 51.78 -10.76 -42.51
CA TRP A 146 52.38 -9.66 -43.28
C TRP A 146 53.90 -9.63 -43.15
N LEU A 147 54.44 -9.79 -41.94
CA LEU A 147 55.89 -9.83 -41.71
C LEU A 147 56.56 -11.00 -42.43
N LEU A 148 55.99 -12.20 -42.35
CA LEU A 148 56.49 -13.37 -43.08
C LEU A 148 56.48 -13.16 -44.60
N GLY A 149 55.41 -12.52 -45.11
CA GLY A 149 55.32 -12.13 -46.52
C GLY A 149 56.47 -11.22 -46.94
N LEU A 150 56.78 -10.19 -46.14
CA LEU A 150 57.90 -9.27 -46.42
C LEU A 150 59.26 -9.97 -46.43
N VAL A 151 59.50 -10.89 -45.48
CA VAL A 151 60.74 -11.68 -45.43
C VAL A 151 60.90 -12.54 -46.69
N ASN A 152 59.84 -13.22 -47.13
CA ASN A 152 59.87 -14.03 -48.35
C ASN A 152 60.16 -13.20 -49.61
N VAL A 153 59.55 -12.02 -49.74
CA VAL A 153 59.83 -11.10 -50.86
C VAL A 153 61.30 -10.65 -50.84
N GLY A 154 61.83 -10.29 -49.66
CA GLY A 154 63.23 -9.92 -49.50
C GLY A 154 64.19 -11.05 -49.89
N LEU A 155 63.89 -12.29 -49.51
CA LEU A 155 64.68 -13.47 -49.89
C LEU A 155 64.69 -13.71 -51.40
N VAL A 156 63.52 -13.61 -52.06
CA VAL A 156 63.42 -13.76 -53.52
C VAL A 156 64.27 -12.71 -54.23
N ILE A 157 64.18 -11.44 -53.81
CA ILE A 157 65.00 -10.35 -54.37
C ILE A 157 66.50 -10.63 -54.17
N TRP A 158 66.90 -11.12 -53.00
CA TRP A 158 68.29 -11.45 -52.70
C TRP A 158 68.83 -12.59 -53.59
N ILE A 159 68.05 -13.66 -53.78
CA ILE A 159 68.42 -14.79 -54.65
C ILE A 159 68.58 -14.33 -56.11
N ILE A 160 67.64 -13.52 -56.62
CA ILE A 160 67.72 -12.98 -57.99
C ILE A 160 69.01 -12.16 -58.18
N LYS A 161 69.35 -11.31 -57.22
CA LYS A 161 70.58 -10.50 -57.26
C LYS A 161 71.85 -11.35 -57.27
N LEU A 162 71.83 -12.51 -56.63
CA LEU A 162 72.97 -13.43 -56.54
C LEU A 162 73.18 -14.22 -57.84
N ILE A 163 72.12 -14.50 -58.60
CA ILE A 163 72.19 -15.19 -59.91
C ILE A 163 72.68 -14.26 -61.03
N ILE A 164 72.34 -12.96 -60.95
CA ILE A 164 72.68 -11.98 -62.00
C ILE A 164 74.14 -11.49 -61.92
N LYS A 165 74.84 -11.75 -60.82
CA LYS A 165 76.22 -11.31 -60.58
C LYS A 165 77.23 -12.41 -60.87
#